data_AF-A0A9D2R8W7-F1
#
_entry.id   AF-A0A9D2R8W7-F1
#
_cell.length_a   1.000
_cell.length_b   1.000
_cell.length_c   1.000
_cell.angle_alpha   90.00
_cell.angle_beta   90.00
_cell.angle_gamma   90.00
#
_symmetry.space_group_name_H-M   'P 1'
#
loop_
_entity.id
_entity.type
_entity.pdbx_description
1 polymer ?
#
loop_
_entity_poly.entity_id
_entity_poly.type
_entity_poly.pdbx_seq_one_letter_code
_entity_poly.pdbx_strand_id
1 'polypeptide(L)'
;MTIDEASRRYNIPLEILQEYEQWGLCGAVKKVMGAWQYDDTDLEHLSMIMTLHDIGFENFEIETYMRKLLEKESEKDQCLKMLDQKRQNLLDEIHFREKQLSNLDYLRYNICKKQDTGKSF
;
A
#
# COMPACT_ATOMS: atom_id res chain seq x y z
N MET A 1 13.98 -15.41 -14.21
CA MET A 1 12.94 -16.23 -13.56
C MET A 1 11.60 -15.95 -14.25
N THR A 2 10.72 -16.93 -14.47
CA THR A 2 9.40 -16.67 -15.09
C THR A 2 8.40 -16.04 -14.11
N ILE A 3 7.28 -15.52 -14.61
CA ILE A 3 6.20 -14.96 -13.78
C ILE A 3 5.63 -15.97 -12.78
N ASP A 4 5.38 -17.21 -13.20
CA ASP A 4 4.92 -18.28 -12.32
C ASP A 4 5.97 -18.67 -11.27
N GLU A 5 7.24 -18.69 -11.64
CA GLU A 5 8.33 -18.97 -10.71
C GLU A 5 8.47 -17.85 -9.68
N ALA A 6 8.41 -16.58 -10.09
CA ALA A 6 8.48 -15.43 -9.21
C ALA A 6 7.31 -15.44 -8.22
N SER A 7 6.09 -15.67 -8.71
CA SER A 7 4.90 -15.78 -7.88
C SER A 7 5.01 -16.91 -6.85
N ARG A 8 5.45 -18.11 -7.27
CA ARG A 8 5.57 -19.27 -6.35
C ARG A 8 6.72 -19.15 -5.36
N ARG A 9 7.88 -18.63 -5.78
CA ARG A 9 9.09 -18.59 -4.93
C ARG A 9 9.03 -17.45 -3.92
N TYR A 10 8.45 -16.31 -4.29
CA TYR A 10 8.43 -15.11 -3.46
C TYR A 10 7.02 -14.75 -2.96
N ASN A 11 6.00 -15.56 -3.27
CA ASN A 11 4.60 -15.30 -2.92
C ASN A 11 4.08 -13.95 -3.43
N ILE A 12 4.59 -13.49 -4.57
CA ILE A 12 4.16 -12.24 -5.19
C ILE A 12 2.86 -12.53 -5.98
N PRO A 13 1.76 -11.79 -5.74
CA PRO A 13 0.55 -11.96 -6.52
C PRO A 13 0.78 -11.73 -8.02
N LEU A 14 0.15 -12.55 -8.86
CA LEU A 14 0.26 -12.43 -10.33
C LEU A 14 -0.20 -11.05 -10.83
N GLU A 15 -1.18 -10.45 -10.17
CA GLU A 15 -1.69 -9.11 -10.49
C GLU A 15 -0.59 -8.05 -10.36
N ILE A 16 0.17 -8.07 -9.26
CA ILE A 16 1.31 -7.16 -9.03
C ILE A 16 2.41 -7.35 -10.09
N LEU A 17 2.70 -8.62 -10.44
CA LEU A 17 3.67 -8.93 -11.48
C LEU A 17 3.24 -8.40 -12.86
N GLN A 18 1.94 -8.51 -13.18
CA GLN A 18 1.36 -8.00 -14.42
C GLN A 18 1.33 -6.47 -14.46
N GLU A 19 0.96 -5.80 -13.37
CA GLU A 19 1.01 -4.34 -13.26
C GLU A 19 2.42 -3.81 -13.47
N TYR A 20 3.41 -4.43 -12.84
CA TYR A 20 4.81 -4.09 -13.01
C TYR A 20 5.27 -4.23 -14.48
N GLU A 21 4.88 -5.32 -15.16
CA GLU A 21 5.15 -5.49 -16.60
C GLU A 21 4.45 -4.43 -17.47
N GLN A 22 3.20 -4.06 -17.13
CA GLN A 22 2.41 -3.07 -17.87
C GLN A 22 2.98 -1.65 -17.76
N TRP A 23 3.50 -1.27 -16.61
CA TRP A 23 4.09 0.06 -16.40
C TRP A 23 5.38 0.27 -17.19
N GLY A 24 6.02 -0.80 -17.66
CA GLY A 24 7.24 -0.72 -18.47
C GLY A 24 8.40 -0.02 -17.76
N LEU A 25 8.45 -0.13 -16.42
CA LEU A 25 9.43 0.55 -15.58
C LEU A 25 10.87 0.04 -15.81
N CYS A 26 11.02 -1.17 -16.31
CA CYS A 26 12.32 -1.67 -16.79
C CYS A 26 12.54 -1.27 -18.24
N GLY A 27 13.60 -0.47 -18.44
CA GLY A 27 14.15 -0.18 -19.75
C GLY A 27 14.28 -1.47 -20.59
N ALA A 28 13.88 -1.35 -21.84
CA ALA A 28 13.67 -2.41 -22.80
C ALA A 28 14.66 -3.59 -22.75
N VAL A 29 14.12 -4.78 -23.05
CA VAL A 29 14.80 -6.05 -23.41
C VAL A 29 15.12 -7.00 -22.24
N LYS A 30 14.10 -7.46 -21.51
CA LYS A 30 14.15 -8.69 -20.69
C LYS A 30 13.24 -9.82 -21.21
N LYS A 31 12.81 -9.76 -22.47
CA LYS A 31 12.06 -10.85 -23.10
C LYS A 31 13.02 -11.83 -23.77
N VAL A 32 13.27 -12.98 -23.13
CA VAL A 32 13.97 -14.11 -23.75
C VAL A 32 12.91 -15.08 -24.27
N MET A 33 12.92 -15.35 -25.58
CA MET A 33 11.88 -16.15 -26.26
C MET A 33 10.44 -15.66 -26.03
N GLY A 34 10.23 -14.35 -25.93
CA GLY A 34 8.90 -13.76 -25.79
C GLY A 34 8.32 -13.74 -24.38
N ALA A 35 8.96 -14.41 -23.42
CA ALA A 35 8.59 -14.40 -22.00
C ALA A 35 9.48 -13.46 -21.19
N TRP A 36 8.88 -12.72 -20.26
CA TRP A 36 9.61 -11.87 -19.31
C TRP A 36 10.43 -12.72 -18.35
N GLN A 37 11.63 -12.25 -18.00
CA GLN A 37 12.51 -12.90 -17.05
C GLN A 37 12.88 -11.91 -15.94
N TYR A 38 12.39 -12.18 -14.73
CA TYR A 38 12.70 -11.42 -13.53
C TYR A 38 14.14 -11.72 -13.06
N ASP A 39 14.91 -10.68 -12.80
CA ASP A 39 16.21 -10.73 -12.10
C ASP A 39 16.11 -10.17 -10.68
N ASP A 40 17.23 -10.15 -9.95
CA ASP A 40 17.25 -9.72 -8.55
C ASP A 40 16.81 -8.25 -8.38
N THR A 41 17.11 -7.38 -9.35
CA THR A 41 16.69 -5.97 -9.33
C THR A 41 15.17 -5.85 -9.51
N ASP A 42 14.57 -6.68 -10.37
CA ASP A 42 13.12 -6.72 -10.50
C ASP A 42 12.45 -7.17 -9.20
N LEU A 43 13.06 -8.12 -8.48
CA LEU A 43 12.55 -8.58 -7.19
C LEU A 43 12.62 -7.48 -6.12
N GLU A 44 13.67 -6.66 -6.11
CA GLU A 44 13.75 -5.48 -5.23
C GLU A 44 12.65 -4.47 -5.53
N HIS A 45 12.38 -4.18 -6.81
CA HIS A 45 11.29 -3.29 -7.21
C HIS A 45 9.91 -3.85 -6.85
N LEU A 46 9.68 -5.15 -7.06
CA LEU A 46 8.43 -5.81 -6.70
C LEU A 46 8.21 -5.81 -5.18
N SER A 47 9.26 -5.99 -4.39
CA SER A 47 9.18 -5.86 -2.93
C SER A 47 8.77 -4.44 -2.50
N MET A 48 9.28 -3.42 -3.19
CA MET A 48 8.86 -2.03 -2.95
C MET A 48 7.39 -1.82 -3.31
N ILE A 49 6.94 -2.33 -4.47
CA ILE A 49 5.54 -2.24 -4.92
C ILE A 49 4.60 -2.90 -3.92
N MET A 50 4.94 -4.10 -3.43
CA MET A 50 4.16 -4.78 -2.39
C MET A 50 4.05 -3.94 -1.12
N THR A 51 5.17 -3.35 -0.68
CA THR A 51 5.18 -2.50 0.52
C THR A 51 4.28 -1.28 0.35
N LEU A 52 4.29 -0.63 -0.82
CA LEU A 52 3.43 0.52 -1.09
C LEU A 52 1.94 0.12 -1.11
N HIS A 53 1.62 -1.04 -1.68
CA HIS A 53 0.27 -1.58 -1.67
C HIS A 53 -0.20 -1.89 -0.24
N ASP A 54 0.67 -2.45 0.61
CA ASP A 54 0.37 -2.72 2.03
C ASP A 54 0.14 -1.45 2.86
N ILE A 55 0.82 -0.35 2.51
CA ILE A 55 0.59 0.99 3.08
C ILE A 55 -0.74 1.58 2.57
N GLY A 56 -1.32 1.01 1.52
CA GLY A 56 -2.59 1.43 0.93
C GLY A 56 -2.44 2.47 -0.18
N PHE A 57 -1.28 2.56 -0.83
CA PHE A 57 -1.14 3.34 -2.07
C PHE A 57 -2.01 2.74 -3.18
N GLU A 58 -2.66 3.60 -3.97
CA GLU A 58 -3.38 3.16 -5.16
C GLU A 58 -2.40 2.89 -6.31
N ASN A 59 -2.77 2.03 -7.26
CA ASN A 59 -1.91 1.60 -8.38
C ASN A 59 -1.27 2.78 -9.13
N PHE A 60 -2.01 3.86 -9.37
CA PHE A 60 -1.48 5.06 -10.04
C PHE A 60 -0.46 5.81 -9.18
N GLU A 61 -0.63 5.82 -7.85
CA GLU A 61 0.31 6.41 -6.91
C GLU A 61 1.59 5.57 -6.85
N ILE A 62 1.45 4.24 -6.85
CA ILE A 62 2.58 3.29 -6.89
C ILE A 62 3.39 3.48 -8.18
N GLU A 63 2.73 3.50 -9.34
CA GLU A 63 3.41 3.74 -10.62
C GLU A 63 4.18 5.06 -10.59
N THR A 64 3.53 6.13 -10.12
CA THR A 64 4.14 7.46 -10.00
C THR A 64 5.36 7.45 -9.07
N TYR A 65 5.24 6.77 -7.93
CA TYR A 65 6.33 6.61 -6.96
C TYR A 65 7.50 5.86 -7.60
N MET A 66 7.24 4.74 -8.25
CA MET A 66 8.28 3.92 -8.87
C MET A 66 8.97 4.63 -10.03
N ARG A 67 8.24 5.37 -10.88
CA ARG A 67 8.85 6.21 -11.92
C ARG A 67 9.83 7.22 -11.34
N LYS A 68 9.44 7.91 -10.27
CA LYS A 68 10.29 8.89 -9.57
C LYS A 68 11.50 8.26 -8.89
N LEU A 69 11.32 7.08 -8.30
CA LEU A 69 12.38 6.33 -7.64
C LEU A 69 13.47 5.90 -8.64
N LEU A 70 13.06 5.51 -9.85
CA LEU A 70 13.96 5.05 -10.92
C LEU A 70 14.55 6.21 -11.76
N GLU A 71 13.97 7.41 -11.67
CA GLU A 71 14.53 8.64 -12.21
C GLU A 71 15.72 9.15 -11.36
N LYS A 72 16.40 10.21 -11.82
CA LYS A 72 17.65 10.71 -11.21
C LYS A 72 17.51 11.03 -9.71
N GLU A 73 18.63 10.99 -8.98
CA GLU A 73 18.70 11.17 -7.51
C GLU A 73 17.96 12.40 -6.95
N SER A 74 17.75 13.46 -7.74
CA SER A 74 17.00 14.66 -7.35
C SER A 74 15.51 14.43 -7.10
N GLU A 75 14.94 13.30 -7.52
CA GLU A 75 13.51 12.97 -7.38
C GLU A 75 13.19 12.18 -6.09
N LYS A 76 14.21 11.79 -5.31
CA LYS A 76 14.02 11.12 -4.00
C LYS A 76 13.22 11.98 -3.01
N ASP A 77 13.38 13.30 -3.06
CA ASP A 77 12.60 14.24 -2.25
C ASP A 77 11.10 14.18 -2.56
N GLN A 78 10.72 13.83 -3.80
CA GLN A 78 9.32 13.71 -4.18
C GLN A 78 8.72 12.40 -3.67
N CYS A 79 9.50 11.32 -3.68
CA CYS A 79 9.10 10.06 -3.05
C CYS A 79 8.84 10.25 -1.54
N LEU A 80 9.71 10.98 -0.85
CA LEU A 80 9.51 11.34 0.56
C LEU A 80 8.21 12.13 0.77
N LYS A 81 7.94 13.14 -0.06
CA LYS A 81 6.68 13.90 0.01
C LYS A 81 5.43 13.02 -0.16
N MET A 82 5.47 12.04 -1.07
CA MET A 82 4.36 11.11 -1.25
C MET A 82 4.12 10.26 0.01
N LEU A 83 5.20 9.78 0.64
CA LEU A 83 5.10 9.03 1.91
C LEU A 83 4.57 9.90 3.05
N ASP A 84 5.05 11.13 3.19
CA ASP A 84 4.57 12.06 4.22
C ASP A 84 3.09 12.40 4.02
N GLN A 85 2.65 12.60 2.77
CA GLN A 85 1.24 12.84 2.48
C GLN A 85 0.38 11.62 2.84
N LYS A 86 0.82 10.41 2.49
CA LYS A 86 0.08 9.18 2.84
C LYS A 86 0.00 9.00 4.36
N ARG A 87 1.11 9.25 5.06
CA ARG A 87 1.17 9.24 6.52
C ARG A 87 0.17 10.22 7.14
N GLN A 88 0.09 11.44 6.64
CA GLN A 88 -0.87 12.43 7.16
C GLN A 88 -2.32 11.98 6.94
N ASN A 89 -2.63 11.45 5.75
CA ASN A 89 -3.98 10.95 5.45
C ASN A 89 -4.38 9.79 6.38
N LEU A 90 -3.45 8.86 6.65
CA LEU A 90 -3.69 7.75 7.59
C LEU A 90 -3.90 8.25 9.02
N LEU A 91 -3.14 9.26 9.46
CA LEU A 91 -3.34 9.88 10.78
C LEU A 91 -4.71 10.56 10.89
N ASP A 92 -5.13 11.28 9.84
CA ASP A 92 -6.45 11.91 9.81
C ASP A 92 -7.58 10.87 9.87
N GLU A 93 -7.42 9.72 9.18
CA GLU A 93 -8.37 8.61 9.31
C GLU A 93 -8.38 8.03 10.72
N ILE A 94 -7.22 7.80 11.34
CA ILE A 94 -7.14 7.31 12.72
C ILE A 94 -7.89 8.27 13.66
N HIS A 95 -7.63 9.57 13.59
CA HIS A 95 -8.32 10.58 14.40
C HIS A 95 -9.83 10.60 14.15
N PHE A 96 -10.26 10.39 12.91
CA PHE A 96 -11.67 10.27 12.59
C PHE A 96 -12.30 9.01 13.23
N ARG A 97 -11.64 7.84 13.13
CA ARG A 97 -12.11 6.58 13.74
C ARG A 97 -12.15 6.66 15.27
N GLU A 98 -11.16 7.29 15.90
CA GLU A 98 -11.13 7.54 17.35
C GLU A 98 -12.34 8.36 17.82
N LYS A 99 -12.72 9.39 17.05
CA LYS A 99 -13.92 10.19 17.31
C LYS A 99 -15.19 9.37 17.16
N GLN A 100 -15.28 8.52 16.14
CA GLN A 100 -16.41 7.60 15.96
C GLN A 100 -16.55 6.64 17.15
N LEU A 101 -15.44 6.08 17.64
CA LEU A 101 -15.42 5.20 18.79
C LEU A 101 -15.88 5.92 20.07
N SER A 102 -15.38 7.14 20.30
CA SER A 102 -15.79 7.96 21.44
C SER A 102 -17.30 8.22 21.47
N ASN A 103 -17.92 8.46 20.31
CA ASN A 103 -19.36 8.63 20.20
C ASN A 103 -20.12 7.34 20.53
N LEU A 104 -19.64 6.19 20.07
CA LEU A 104 -20.22 4.88 20.40
C LEU A 104 -20.16 4.62 21.91
N ASP A 105 -19.02 4.87 22.54
CA ASP A 105 -18.83 4.67 23.97
C ASP A 105 -19.72 5.61 24.80
N TYR A 106 -19.89 6.86 24.38
CA TYR A 106 -20.82 7.79 24.99
C TYR A 106 -22.27 7.27 24.95
N LEU A 107 -22.73 6.78 23.80
CA LEU A 107 -24.08 6.21 23.66
C LEU A 107 -24.26 4.96 24.54
N ARG A 108 -23.26 4.07 24.58
CA ARG A 108 -23.26 2.88 25.45
C ARG A 108 -23.37 3.28 26.92
N TYR A 109 -22.54 4.22 27.37
CA TYR A 109 -22.56 4.73 28.74
C TYR A 109 -23.94 5.26 29.14
N ASN A 110 -24.57 6.06 28.28
CA ASN A 110 -25.90 6.60 28.55
C ASN A 110 -26.98 5.52 28.68
N ILE A 111 -26.91 4.46 27.86
CA ILE A 111 -27.85 3.33 27.95
C ILE A 111 -27.63 2.58 29.26
N CYS A 112 -26.38 2.23 29.60
CA CYS A 112 -26.05 1.52 30.84
C CYS A 112 -26.49 2.33 32.08
N LYS A 113 -26.19 3.63 32.11
CA LYS A 113 -26.57 4.51 33.23
C LYS A 113 -28.09 4.54 33.45
N LYS A 114 -28.90 4.57 32.40
CA LYS A 114 -30.38 4.55 32.50
C LYS A 114 -30.91 3.24 33.09
N GLN A 115 -30.24 2.13 32.83
CA GLN A 115 -30.63 0.80 33.35
C GLN A 115 -30.31 0.65 34.85
N ASP A 116 -29.23 1.28 35.33
CA ASP A 116 -28.87 1.25 36.75
C ASP A 116 -29.80 2.14 37.61
N THR A 117 -30.22 3.30 37.10
CA THR A 117 -31.17 4.18 37.80
C THR A 117 -32.59 3.60 37.91
N GLY A 118 -32.93 2.60 37.10
CA GLY A 118 -34.24 1.92 37.14
C GLY A 118 -34.30 0.72 38.11
N LYS A 119 -33.18 0.37 38.76
CA LYS A 119 -33.08 -0.78 39.68
C LYS A 119 -32.98 -0.41 41.16
N SER A 120 -32.98 0.88 41.51
CA SER A 120 -33.14 1.31 42.90
C SER A 120 -34.63 1.39 43.24
N PHE A 121 -35.15 0.32 43.84
CA PHE A 121 -36.38 0.29 44.63
C PHE A 121 -36.03 0.04 46.09
#